data_AF-A0A1V5BYN6-F1
#
_entry.id   AF-A0A1V5BYN6-F1
#
_cell.length_a   1.000
_cell.length_b   1.000
_cell.length_c   1.000
_cell.angle_alpha   90.00
_cell.angle_beta   90.00
_cell.angle_gamma   90.00
#
_symmetry.space_group_name_H-M   'P 1'
#
loop_
_entity.id
_entity.type
_entity.pdbx_description
1 polymer ?
#
loop_
_entity_poly.entity_id
_entity_poly.type
_entity_poly.pdbx_seq_one_letter_code
_entity_poly.pdbx_strand_id
1 'polypeptide(L)'
;MQEAQTITKGSWRRMKKNANVIVYYKASNGLGAQLRQTVEQIVSRNRVEIYHTVSGLSGRLHRPAADSVVVLLTLDKNDLADIMAIQDLLFDSRIVLVLPGHEDDILAIGHSLRPRFVSFRDYGFQDVSAVLRKMTGSSALRKQ
;
A
#
# COMPACT_ATOMS: atom_id res chain seq x y z
N MET A 1 -3.33 -55.20 -22.58
CA MET A 1 -2.25 -54.23 -22.87
C MET A 1 -2.93 -52.89 -23.07
N GLN A 2 -3.24 -52.15 -22.00
CA GLN A 2 -2.42 -51.29 -21.14
C GLN A 2 -2.74 -49.82 -21.42
N GLU A 3 -3.09 -49.14 -20.34
CA GLU A 3 -3.57 -47.78 -20.21
C GLU A 3 -2.58 -46.73 -20.72
N ALA A 4 -3.11 -45.57 -21.14
CA ALA A 4 -2.50 -44.30 -20.80
C ALA A 4 -3.55 -43.17 -20.89
N GLN A 5 -4.22 -42.94 -19.76
CA GLN A 5 -4.72 -41.62 -19.42
C GLN A 5 -3.50 -40.73 -19.17
N THR A 6 -3.28 -39.68 -19.96
CA THR A 6 -2.36 -38.60 -19.57
C THR A 6 -3.17 -37.40 -19.14
N ILE A 7 -3.43 -37.42 -17.84
CA ILE A 7 -3.77 -36.29 -16.99
C ILE A 7 -2.55 -35.34 -16.90
N THR A 8 -2.86 -34.03 -16.84
CA THR A 8 -2.08 -32.90 -16.28
C THR A 8 -0.74 -32.47 -16.90
N LYS A 9 -0.78 -31.28 -17.53
CA LYS A 9 0.24 -30.25 -17.28
C LYS A 9 -0.43 -28.94 -16.84
N GLY A 10 -0.69 -28.88 -15.53
CA GLY A 10 -0.63 -27.67 -14.68
C GLY A 10 -1.04 -26.32 -15.27
N SER A 11 -2.29 -26.14 -15.68
CA SER A 11 -2.91 -24.81 -15.77
C SER A 11 -3.42 -24.38 -14.40
N TRP A 12 -2.51 -24.18 -13.44
CA TRP A 12 -2.88 -23.72 -12.10
C TRP A 12 -2.12 -22.44 -11.74
N ARG A 13 -2.89 -21.42 -11.35
CA ARG A 13 -2.50 -20.18 -10.66
C ARG A 13 -1.88 -19.06 -11.49
N ARG A 14 -2.69 -18.46 -12.34
CA ARG A 14 -2.79 -16.98 -12.34
C ARG A 14 -4.04 -16.58 -11.55
N MET A 15 -4.06 -16.91 -10.26
CA MET A 15 -4.99 -16.28 -9.34
C MET A 15 -4.69 -14.78 -9.43
N LYS A 16 -5.63 -14.01 -9.98
CA LYS A 16 -5.55 -12.54 -9.92
C LYS A 16 -5.31 -12.19 -8.45
N LYS A 17 -4.12 -11.67 -8.13
CA LYS A 17 -3.85 -11.15 -6.80
C LYS A 17 -4.78 -9.94 -6.64
N ASN A 18 -5.84 -10.12 -5.86
CA ASN A 18 -6.82 -9.07 -5.60
C ASN A 18 -6.52 -8.46 -4.22
N ALA A 19 -5.35 -7.85 -4.08
CA ALA A 19 -5.00 -7.14 -2.85
C ALA A 19 -5.89 -5.89 -2.70
N ASN A 20 -6.42 -5.67 -1.49
CA ASN A 20 -7.05 -4.41 -1.11
C ASN A 20 -5.96 -3.37 -0.79
N VAL A 21 -6.27 -2.10 -1.01
CA VAL A 21 -5.37 -1.00 -0.67
C VAL A 21 -6.04 -0.14 0.38
N ILE A 22 -5.38 0.00 1.52
CA ILE A 22 -5.78 0.92 2.59
C ILE A 22 -4.89 2.15 2.45
N VAL A 23 -5.49 3.33 2.30
CA VAL A 23 -4.77 4.59 2.12
C VAL A 23 -5.05 5.48 3.32
N TYR A 24 -3.99 6.03 3.90
CA TYR A 24 -4.06 7.06 4.92
C TYR A 24 -3.40 8.35 4.44
N TYR A 25 -4.08 9.47 4.68
CA TYR A 25 -3.50 10.81 4.63
C TYR A 25 -4.37 11.78 5.43
N LYS A 26 -3.75 12.72 6.15
CA LYS A 26 -4.50 13.84 6.75
C LYS A 26 -5.12 14.70 5.65
N ALA A 27 -6.42 15.00 5.79
CA ALA A 27 -7.16 15.82 4.84
C ALA A 27 -6.88 17.33 5.02
N SER A 28 -5.62 17.72 4.90
CA SER A 28 -5.18 19.11 5.13
C SER A 28 -4.62 19.81 3.89
N ASN A 29 -4.30 19.06 2.82
CA ASN A 29 -3.78 19.63 1.57
C ASN A 29 -4.15 18.80 0.33
N GLY A 30 -3.75 19.28 -0.85
CA GLY A 30 -4.01 18.61 -2.14
C GLY A 30 -3.22 17.33 -2.40
N LEU A 31 -2.16 17.06 -1.64
CA LEU A 31 -1.28 15.90 -1.87
C LEU A 31 -2.00 14.58 -1.59
N GLY A 32 -2.83 14.54 -0.55
CA GLY A 32 -3.65 13.38 -0.26
C GLY A 32 -4.62 13.02 -1.40
N ALA A 33 -5.20 14.05 -2.05
CA ALA A 33 -6.05 13.86 -3.21
C ALA A 33 -5.25 13.36 -4.43
N GLN A 34 -4.05 13.89 -4.67
CA GLN A 34 -3.15 13.42 -5.74
C GLN A 34 -2.69 11.97 -5.52
N LEU A 35 -2.36 11.60 -4.28
CA LEU A 35 -2.03 10.22 -3.92
C LEU A 35 -3.23 9.30 -4.17
N ARG A 36 -4.42 9.68 -3.70
CA ARG A 36 -5.66 8.93 -3.95
C ARG A 36 -5.89 8.67 -5.44
N GLN A 37 -5.81 9.72 -6.27
CA GLN A 37 -5.97 9.59 -7.72
C GLN A 37 -4.95 8.61 -8.31
N THR A 38 -3.70 8.69 -7.87
CA THR A 38 -2.63 7.80 -8.29
C THR A 38 -2.92 6.34 -7.92
N VAL A 39 -3.41 6.08 -6.71
CA VAL A 39 -3.78 4.73 -6.26
C VAL A 39 -4.96 4.18 -7.07
N GLU A 40 -5.98 4.99 -7.30
CA GLU A 40 -7.20 4.59 -8.02
C GLU A 40 -6.96 4.30 -9.51
N GLN A 41 -5.86 4.78 -10.09
CA GLN A 41 -5.42 4.40 -11.45
C GLN A 41 -4.86 2.98 -11.53
N ILE A 42 -4.43 2.41 -10.40
CA ILE A 42 -3.82 1.08 -10.32
C ILE A 42 -4.85 0.05 -9.84
N VAL A 43 -5.66 0.44 -8.87
CA VAL A 43 -6.61 -0.43 -8.18
C VAL A 43 -8.01 0.16 -8.27
N SER A 44 -8.97 -0.68 -8.62
CA SER A 44 -10.37 -0.32 -8.72
C SER A 44 -10.87 0.33 -7.43
N ARG A 45 -11.66 1.41 -7.53
CA ARG A 45 -12.16 2.18 -6.37
C ARG A 45 -12.84 1.34 -5.29
N ASN A 46 -13.53 0.26 -5.65
CA ASN A 46 -14.18 -0.66 -4.71
C ASN A 46 -13.20 -1.48 -3.83
N ARG A 47 -11.90 -1.41 -4.09
CA ARG A 47 -10.82 -2.07 -3.33
C ARG A 47 -9.89 -1.07 -2.65
N VAL A 48 -10.24 0.22 -2.69
CA VAL A 48 -9.48 1.30 -2.06
C VAL A 48 -10.28 1.79 -0.86
N GLU A 49 -9.73 1.62 0.33
CA GLU A 49 -10.28 2.15 1.58
C GLU A 49 -9.46 3.39 1.97
N ILE A 50 -10.12 4.50 2.31
CA ILE A 50 -9.43 5.78 2.59
C ILE A 50 -9.74 6.23 4.01
N TYR A 51 -8.70 6.62 4.74
CA TYR A 51 -8.78 7.11 6.11
C TYR A 51 -8.04 8.44 6.26
N HIS A 52 -8.67 9.38 6.97
CA HIS A 52 -8.09 10.71 7.25
C HIS A 52 -7.68 10.92 8.70
N THR A 53 -7.93 9.93 9.54
CA THR A 53 -7.61 9.97 10.97
C THR A 53 -6.94 8.67 11.39
N VAL A 54 -6.00 8.76 12.32
CA VAL A 54 -5.33 7.58 12.88
C VAL A 54 -6.34 6.67 13.58
N SER A 55 -7.37 7.22 14.23
CA SER A 55 -8.45 6.44 14.84
C SER A 55 -9.26 5.63 13.81
N GLY A 56 -9.56 6.20 12.64
CA GLY A 56 -10.24 5.47 11.57
C GLY A 56 -9.38 4.36 10.99
N LEU A 57 -8.10 4.66 10.74
CA LEU A 57 -7.12 3.70 10.26
C LEU A 57 -6.93 2.55 11.26
N SER A 58 -6.74 2.87 12.55
CA SER A 58 -6.54 1.86 13.59
C SER A 58 -7.76 0.97 13.72
N GLY A 59 -8.97 1.53 13.74
CA GLY A 59 -10.22 0.75 13.76
C GLY A 59 -10.33 -0.25 12.59
N ARG A 60 -9.76 0.09 11.43
CA ARG A 60 -9.69 -0.80 10.27
C ARG A 60 -8.61 -1.88 10.41
N LEU A 61 -7.43 -1.53 10.93
CA LEU A 61 -6.30 -2.45 11.08
C LEU A 61 -6.53 -3.51 12.16
N HIS A 62 -7.39 -3.23 13.16
CA HIS A 62 -7.83 -4.25 14.11
C HIS A 62 -8.65 -5.39 13.48
N ARG A 63 -9.20 -5.18 12.27
CA ARG A 63 -9.95 -6.22 11.55
C ARG A 63 -8.99 -7.00 10.65
N PRO A 64 -9.00 -8.34 10.67
CA PRO A 64 -8.18 -9.15 9.78
C PRO A 64 -8.37 -8.71 8.32
N ALA A 65 -7.30 -8.24 7.70
CA ALA A 65 -7.29 -7.80 6.31
C ALA A 65 -6.38 -8.74 5.54
N ALA A 66 -6.94 -9.85 5.05
CA ALA A 66 -6.17 -10.77 4.23
C ALA A 66 -5.60 -10.03 3.01
N ASP A 67 -4.28 -10.08 2.86
CA ASP A 67 -3.56 -9.63 1.67
C ASP A 67 -3.76 -8.14 1.31
N SER A 68 -3.79 -7.24 2.30
CA SER A 68 -3.82 -5.79 2.05
C SER A 68 -2.45 -5.14 1.86
N VAL A 69 -2.41 -4.04 1.12
CA VAL A 69 -1.28 -3.09 1.07
C VAL A 69 -1.72 -1.80 1.76
N VAL A 70 -0.89 -1.28 2.65
CA VAL A 70 -1.17 -0.04 3.38
C VAL A 70 -0.29 1.06 2.81
N VAL A 71 -0.90 2.14 2.34
CA VAL A 71 -0.22 3.32 1.80
C VAL A 71 -0.41 4.45 2.79
N LEU A 72 0.70 4.95 3.35
CA LEU A 72 0.70 5.98 4.37
C LEU A 72 1.38 7.24 3.81
N LEU A 73 0.67 8.36 3.80
CA LEU A 73 1.26 9.67 3.53
C LEU A 73 1.31 10.47 4.82
N THR A 74 2.51 10.84 5.23
CA THR A 74 2.74 11.69 6.39
C THR A 74 3.18 13.09 5.96
N LEU A 75 2.61 14.11 6.58
CA LEU A 75 2.79 15.51 6.17
C LEU A 75 3.85 16.27 6.95
N ASP A 76 4.17 15.81 8.15
CA ASP A 76 5.16 16.39 9.03
C ASP A 76 5.57 15.36 10.09
N LYS A 77 6.49 15.74 10.97
CA LYS A 77 6.98 14.87 12.04
C LYS A 77 5.90 14.50 13.05
N ASN A 78 4.92 15.38 13.31
CA ASN A 78 3.83 15.08 14.24
C ASN A 78 2.87 14.05 13.63
N ASP A 79 2.54 14.17 12.35
CA ASP A 79 1.75 13.18 11.62
C ASP A 79 2.46 11.81 11.54
N LEU A 80 3.78 11.81 11.34
CA LEU A 80 4.56 10.59 11.42
C LEU A 80 4.54 9.98 12.83
N ALA A 81 4.62 10.80 13.88
CA ALA A 81 4.50 10.34 15.27
C ALA A 81 3.11 9.78 15.60
N ASP A 82 2.04 10.39 15.07
CA ASP A 82 0.68 9.87 15.22
C ASP A 82 0.56 8.45 14.61
N ILE A 83 1.24 8.22 13.49
CA ILE A 83 1.32 6.89 12.86
C ILE A 83 2.19 5.92 13.67
N MET A 84 3.28 6.39 14.31
CA MET A 84 4.06 5.55 15.23
C MET A 84 3.21 5.00 16.37
N ALA A 85 2.24 5.78 16.87
CA ALA A 85 1.39 5.37 17.98
C ALA A 85 0.56 4.11 17.67
N ILE A 86 0.43 3.72 16.39
CA ILE A 86 -0.27 2.50 15.96
C ILE A 86 0.66 1.48 15.28
N GLN A 87 1.98 1.59 15.49
CA GLN A 87 2.99 0.72 14.85
C GLN A 87 2.69 -0.78 15.02
N ASP A 88 2.14 -1.19 16.18
CA ASP A 88 1.87 -2.60 16.48
C ASP A 88 0.79 -3.18 15.57
N LEU A 89 -0.16 -2.34 15.13
CA LEU A 89 -1.20 -2.71 14.17
C LEU A 89 -0.66 -2.81 12.73
N LEU A 90 0.49 -2.22 12.47
CA LEU A 90 1.14 -2.16 11.17
C LEU A 90 2.17 -3.28 10.97
N PHE A 91 2.55 -4.01 12.02
CA PHE A 91 3.68 -4.95 12.01
C PHE A 91 3.62 -6.03 10.91
N ASP A 92 2.44 -6.58 10.63
CA ASP A 92 2.25 -7.61 9.58
C ASP A 92 1.78 -7.03 8.23
N SER A 93 1.73 -5.70 8.12
CA SER A 93 1.21 -5.01 6.94
C SER A 93 2.27 -4.79 5.87
N ARG A 94 1.84 -4.80 4.60
CA ARG A 94 2.68 -4.43 3.47
C ARG A 94 2.63 -2.93 3.29
N ILE A 95 3.56 -2.22 3.92
CA ILE A 95 3.51 -0.76 3.99
C ILE A 95 4.29 -0.12 2.84
N VAL A 96 3.65 0.88 2.22
CA VAL A 96 4.23 1.87 1.30
C VAL A 96 4.15 3.21 2.03
N LEU A 97 5.30 3.73 2.47
CA LEU A 97 5.37 4.94 3.29
C LEU A 97 5.85 6.11 2.44
N VAL A 98 5.14 7.24 2.50
CA VAL A 98 5.55 8.51 1.90
C VAL A 98 5.86 9.50 3.02
N LEU A 99 7.14 9.80 3.20
CA LEU A 99 7.67 10.65 4.25
C LEU A 99 7.59 12.14 3.87
N PRO A 100 7.53 13.03 4.88
CA PRO A 100 7.44 14.46 4.67
C PRO A 100 8.77 15.12 4.27
N GLY A 101 9.89 14.42 4.47
CA GLY A 101 11.26 14.92 4.28
C GLY A 101 12.33 13.81 4.43
N HIS A 102 13.59 14.20 4.29
CA HIS A 102 14.77 13.32 4.19
C HIS A 102 15.70 13.38 5.40
N GLU A 103 15.29 14.09 6.45
CA GLU A 103 16.08 14.27 7.65
C GLU A 103 16.29 12.94 8.37
N ASP A 104 17.48 12.74 8.95
CA ASP A 104 17.88 11.46 9.55
C ASP A 104 16.91 10.97 10.63
N ASP A 105 16.32 11.89 11.40
CA ASP A 105 15.32 11.58 12.41
C ASP A 105 13.99 11.10 11.80
N ILE A 106 13.56 11.72 10.70
CA ILE A 106 12.38 11.30 9.94
C ILE A 106 12.61 9.95 9.26
N LEU A 107 13.79 9.72 8.70
CA LEU A 107 14.16 8.43 8.12
C LEU A 107 14.20 7.33 9.17
N ALA A 108 14.82 7.58 10.32
CA ALA A 108 14.92 6.61 11.41
C ALA A 108 13.52 6.20 11.93
N ILE A 109 12.64 7.18 12.15
CA ILE A 109 11.25 6.93 12.55
C ILE A 109 10.47 6.23 11.42
N GLY A 110 10.65 6.65 10.17
CA GLY A 110 9.98 6.03 9.03
C GLY A 110 10.37 4.56 8.83
N HIS A 111 11.65 4.23 9.02
CA HIS A 111 12.16 2.86 8.89
C HIS A 111 11.77 1.95 10.05
N SER A 112 11.45 2.49 11.24
CA SER A 112 10.99 1.68 12.38
C SER A 112 9.64 1.00 12.11
N LEU A 113 8.80 1.58 11.24
CA LEU A 113 7.56 0.98 10.73
C LEU A 113 7.77 -0.24 9.84
N ARG A 114 9.03 -0.55 9.48
CA ARG A 114 9.40 -1.63 8.56
C ARG A 114 8.65 -1.56 7.21
N PRO A 115 8.64 -0.39 6.53
CA PRO A 115 7.99 -0.28 5.25
C PRO A 115 8.68 -1.13 4.20
N ARG A 116 7.90 -1.66 3.24
CA ARG A 116 8.45 -2.34 2.07
C ARG A 116 8.96 -1.38 1.00
N PHE A 117 8.50 -0.13 1.06
CA PHE A 117 8.95 0.96 0.20
C PHE A 117 8.79 2.29 0.92
N VAL A 118 9.79 3.15 0.77
CA VAL A 118 9.79 4.54 1.28
C VAL A 118 9.91 5.47 0.08
N SER A 119 9.05 6.47 0.03
CA SER A 119 9.10 7.60 -0.89
C SER A 119 9.06 8.90 -0.10
N PHE A 120 9.21 10.00 -0.80
CA PHE A 120 9.14 11.35 -0.23
C PHE A 120 8.09 12.14 -0.97
N ARG A 121 7.34 12.96 -0.23
CA ARG A 121 6.28 13.82 -0.78
C ARG A 121 6.77 14.67 -1.96
N ASP A 122 8.00 15.15 -1.90
CA ASP A 122 8.57 16.09 -2.88
C ASP A 122 8.83 15.45 -4.24
N TYR A 123 8.87 14.11 -4.30
CA TYR A 123 9.11 13.35 -5.54
C TYR A 123 7.81 12.97 -6.26
N GLY A 124 6.65 13.37 -5.72
CA GLY A 124 5.35 12.96 -6.22
C GLY A 124 5.06 11.49 -5.96
N PHE A 125 4.13 10.91 -6.76
CA PHE A 125 3.57 9.57 -6.48
C PHE A 125 3.80 8.54 -7.60
N GLN A 126 4.65 8.85 -8.59
CA GLN A 126 4.91 7.91 -9.68
C GLN A 126 5.54 6.61 -9.19
N ASP A 127 6.51 6.69 -8.28
CA ASP A 127 7.15 5.50 -7.69
C ASP A 127 6.18 4.69 -6.82
N VAL A 128 5.32 5.37 -6.07
CA VAL A 128 4.23 4.74 -5.31
C VAL A 128 3.33 3.93 -6.25
N SER A 129 2.98 4.47 -7.42
CA SER A 129 2.18 3.79 -8.42
C SER A 129 2.87 2.52 -8.95
N ALA A 130 4.17 2.57 -9.22
CA ALA A 130 4.96 1.46 -9.74
C ALA A 130 5.07 0.33 -8.71
N VAL A 131 5.35 0.70 -7.45
CA VAL A 131 5.44 -0.24 -6.32
C VAL A 131 4.09 -0.88 -6.02
N LEU A 132 3.00 -0.10 -6.00
CA LEU A 132 1.65 -0.63 -5.84
C LEU A 132 1.28 -1.63 -6.93
N ARG A 133 1.64 -1.33 -8.18
CA ARG A 133 1.42 -2.23 -9.32
C ARG A 133 2.13 -3.58 -9.13
N LYS A 134 3.36 -3.55 -8.61
CA LYS A 134 4.14 -4.75 -8.26
C LYS A 134 3.54 -5.51 -7.08
N MET A 135 3.18 -4.82 -5.99
CA MET A 135 2.68 -5.44 -4.75
C MET A 135 1.27 -6.03 -4.89
N THR A 136 0.43 -5.40 -5.71
CA THR A 136 -0.93 -5.88 -5.98
C THR A 136 -0.97 -6.94 -7.07
N GLY A 137 0.15 -7.20 -7.77
CA GLY A 137 0.16 -8.10 -8.93
C GLY A 137 -0.68 -7.57 -10.10
N SER A 138 -1.01 -6.28 -10.10
CA SER A 138 -1.72 -5.60 -11.17
C SER A 138 -0.77 -5.46 -12.36
N SER A 139 -0.55 -6.51 -13.13
CA SER A 139 0.13 -6.38 -14.41
C SER A 139 -0.73 -5.47 -15.28
N ALA A 140 -0.33 -4.21 -15.46
CA ALA A 140 -0.83 -3.43 -16.57
C ALA A 140 -0.47 -4.23 -17.82
N LEU A 141 -1.48 -4.77 -18.48
CA LEU A 141 -1.32 -5.20 -19.85
C LEU A 141 -0.77 -3.98 -20.61
N ARG A 142 0.47 -4.11 -21.09
CA ARG A 142 0.97 -3.32 -22.22
C ARG A 142 -0.10 -3.46 -23.30
N LYS A 143 -0.89 -2.42 -23.53
CA LYS A 143 -1.56 -2.29 -24.82
C LYS A 143 -0.64 -1.45 -25.68
N GLN A 144 -0.26 -2.09 -26.79
CA GLN A 144 0.49 -1.57 -27.92
C GLN A 144 -0.15 -0.29 -28.46
#